data_AF-A0A972V2E1-F1
#
_entry.id   AF-A0A972V2E1-F1
#
_cell.length_a   1.000
_cell.length_b   1.000
_cell.length_c   1.000
_cell.angle_alpha   90.00
_cell.angle_beta   90.00
_cell.angle_gamma   90.00
#
_symmetry.space_group_name_H-M   'P 1'
#
loop_
_entity.id
_entity.type
_entity.pdbx_description
1 polymer ?
#
loop_
_entity_poly.entity_id
_entity_poly.type
_entity_poly.pdbx_seq_one_letter_code
_entity_poly.pdbx_strand_id
1 'polypeptide(L)' 'SGFGGVFEKGILIVAVVSVKKDASGLYLNAIVKPEVDIAQLEEVLVMR' A
#
# COMPACT_ATOMS: atom_id res chain seq x y z
N SER A 1 2.06 -0.16 8.00
CA SER A 1 1.56 -0.31 9.39
C SER A 1 2.69 -0.24 10.41
N GLY A 2 3.92 -0.63 10.05
CA GLY A 2 5.07 -0.59 10.96
C GLY A 2 5.23 -1.82 11.85
N PHE A 3 4.29 -2.76 11.81
CA PHE A 3 4.33 -3.94 12.68
C PHE A 3 5.38 -4.99 12.29
N GLY A 4 5.84 -4.98 11.03
CA GLY A 4 6.84 -5.94 10.55
C GLY A 4 8.29 -5.58 10.90
N GLY A 5 8.55 -4.40 11.47
CA GLY A 5 9.92 -3.93 11.77
C GLY A 5 10.78 -3.58 10.54
N VAL A 6 10.18 -3.49 9.35
CA VAL A 6 10.88 -3.17 8.09
C VAL A 6 10.67 -1.72 7.66
N PHE A 7 9.48 -1.16 7.86
CA PHE A 7 9.13 0.20 7.48
C PHE A 7 8.49 0.93 8.64
N GLU A 8 8.69 2.24 8.74
CA GLU A 8 7.97 3.10 9.68
C GLU A 8 6.46 3.16 9.36
N LYS A 9 5.64 3.53 10.35
CA LYS A 9 4.21 3.76 10.14
C LYS A 9 3.96 5.15 9.56
N GLY A 10 2.84 5.32 8.86
CA GLY A 10 2.39 6.63 8.37
C GLY A 10 2.89 7.03 6.98
N ILE A 11 3.66 6.16 6.30
CA ILE A 11 4.04 6.37 4.90
C ILE A 11 2.79 6.21 4.01
N LEU A 12 2.52 7.20 3.16
CA LEU A 12 1.47 7.14 2.14
C LEU A 12 1.91 6.20 1.03
N ILE A 13 1.12 5.15 0.77
CA ILE A 13 1.45 4.12 -0.22
C ILE A 13 0.47 4.16 -1.39
N VAL A 14 -0.83 4.14 -1.07
CA VAL A 14 -1.90 3.89 -2.03
C VAL A 14 -3.20 4.59 -1.61
N ALA A 15 -4.11 4.71 -2.57
CA ALA A 15 -5.53 4.96 -2.35
C ALA A 15 -6.38 3.71 -2.64
N VAL A 16 -7.44 3.48 -1.85
CA VAL A 16 -8.37 2.35 -2.07
C VAL A 16 -9.31 2.68 -3.23
N VAL A 17 -9.41 1.77 -4.21
CA VAL A 17 -10.28 1.92 -5.39
C VAL A 17 -11.54 1.08 -5.26
N SER A 18 -11.44 -0.13 -4.68
CA SER A 18 -12.61 -0.95 -4.38
C SER A 18 -12.31 -1.96 -3.28
N VAL A 19 -13.37 -2.53 -2.71
CA VAL A 19 -13.27 -3.58 -1.69
C VAL A 19 -14.20 -4.72 -2.08
N LYS A 20 -13.71 -5.96 -2.00
CA LYS A 20 -14.48 -7.17 -2.32
C LYS A 20 -14.31 -8.21 -1.22
N LYS A 21 -15.35 -8.98 -0.94
CA LYS A 21 -15.22 -10.19 -0.11
C LYS A 21 -14.48 -11.27 -0.90
N ASP A 22 -13.66 -12.03 -0.21
CA ASP A 22 -13.08 -13.25 -0.77
C ASP A 22 -14.16 -14.35 -0.91
N ALA A 23 -13.82 -15.46 -1.57
CA ALA A 23 -14.76 -16.54 -1.82
C ALA A 23 -15.27 -17.21 -0.53
N SER A 24 -14.47 -17.21 0.53
CA SER A 24 -14.87 -17.74 1.84
C SER A 24 -15.79 -16.79 2.63
N GLY A 25 -15.81 -15.51 2.26
CA GLY A 25 -16.51 -14.45 2.97
C GLY A 25 -15.87 -14.05 4.30
N LEU A 26 -14.72 -14.64 4.66
CA LEU A 26 -14.00 -14.37 5.90
C LEU A 26 -13.13 -13.11 5.80
N TYR A 27 -12.73 -12.73 4.59
CA TYR A 27 -11.82 -11.61 4.37
C TYR A 27 -12.39 -10.57 3.42
N LEU A 28 -11.95 -9.32 3.62
CA LEU A 28 -12.15 -8.23 2.68
C LEU A 28 -10.82 -7.92 2.00
N ASN A 29 -10.81 -8.01 0.67
CA ASN A 29 -9.68 -7.66 -0.16
C ASN A 29 -9.90 -6.28 -0.76
N ALA A 30 -8.98 -5.35 -0.50
CA ALA A 30 -8.97 -4.04 -1.10
C ALA A 30 -8.13 -4.06 -2.39
N ILE A 31 -8.70 -3.53 -3.47
CA ILE A 31 -7.95 -3.17 -4.68
C ILE A 31 -7.48 -1.73 -4.50
N VAL A 32 -6.19 -1.50 -4.67
CA VAL A 32 -5.54 -0.22 -4.37
C VAL A 32 -4.82 0.32 -5.60
N LYS A 33 -4.76 1.65 -5.72
CA LYS A 33 -3.97 2.37 -6.72
C LYS A 33 -2.74 2.97 -6.02
N PRO A 34 -1.51 2.72 -6.50
CA PRO A 34 -0.32 3.39 -5.99
C PRO A 34 -0.44 4.91 -6.12
N GLU A 35 -0.02 5.63 -5.08
CA GLU A 35 -0.03 7.10 -5.11
C GLU A 35 1.10 7.65 -6.01
N VAL A 36 2.21 6.93 -6.09
CA VAL A 36 3.40 7.29 -6.87
C VAL A 36 3.47 6.45 -8.13
N ASP A 37 3.78 7.09 -9.26
CA ASP A 37 4.15 6.41 -10.49
C ASP A 37 5.64 6.01 -10.46
N ILE A 38 5.90 4.73 -10.25
CA ILE A 38 7.26 4.18 -10.12
C ILE A 38 8.01 4.26 -11.47
N ALA A 39 7.31 4.40 -12.60
CA ALA A 39 7.97 4.55 -13.90
C ALA A 39 8.58 5.95 -14.11
N GLN A 40 8.18 6.94 -13.31
CA GLN A 40 8.62 8.33 -13.43
C GLN A 40 9.20 8.82 -12.10
N LEU A 41 10.32 8.21 -11.70
CA LEU A 41 11.05 8.62 -10.50
C LEU A 41 12.18 9.57 -10.85
N GLU A 42 12.20 10.73 -10.21
CA GLU A 42 13.30 11.69 -10.30
C GLU A 42 14.21 11.60 -9.08
N GLU A 43 13.63 11.68 -7.88
CA GLU A 43 14.34 11.63 -6.60
C GLU A 43 13.72 10.59 -5.67
N VAL A 44 14.56 9.94 -4.88
CA VAL A 44 14.15 8.91 -3.92
C VAL A 44 14.81 9.12 -2.56
N LEU A 45 14.07 8.80 -1.50
CA LEU A 45 14.55 8.80 -0.12
C LEU A 45 14.72 7.35 0.35
N VAL A 46 15.94 6.98 0.73
CA VAL A 46 16.21 5.70 1.39
C VAL A 46 15.95 5.85 2.88
N MET A 47 15.01 5.06 3.39
CA MET A 47 14.69 4.98 4.82
C MET A 47 15.32 3.72 5.41
N ARG A 48 15.70 3.78 6.69
CA ARG A 48 16.39 2.69 7.40
C ARG A 48 15.43 1.84 8.21
#